data_AF-A0A3E0L7Y4-F1
#
_entry.id   AF-A0A3E0L7Y4-F1
#
_cell.length_a   1.000
_cell.length_b   1.000
_cell.length_c   1.000
_cell.angle_alpha   90.00
_cell.angle_beta   90.00
_cell.angle_gamma   90.00
#
_symmetry.space_group_name_H-M   'P 1'
#
loop_
_entity.id
_entity.type
_entity.pdbx_description
1 polymer ?
#
loop_
_entity_poly.entity_id
_entity_poly.type
_entity_poly.pdbx_seq_one_letter_code
_entity_poly.pdbx_strand_id
1 'polypeptide(L)' 'MARPGGNPHLVHHQFTTDRDEPLIAKLSLRVSPSMLEQIRCRDNWQDFVRDAIAKSLIEEKTLLKPSKG' A
#
# COMPACT_ATOMS: atom_id res chain seq x y z
N MET A 1 -7.71 -3.67 36.30
CA MET A 1 -8.88 -4.06 35.46
C MET A 1 -9.26 -2.87 34.61
N ALA A 2 -9.53 -3.06 33.31
CA ALA A 2 -10.06 -1.99 32.47
C ALA A 2 -11.45 -1.56 32.97
N ARG A 3 -11.81 -0.28 32.79
CA ARG A 3 -13.11 0.27 33.20
C ARG A 3 -14.26 -0.46 32.48
N PRO A 4 -15.36 -0.82 33.16
CA PRO A 4 -16.56 -1.32 32.49
C PRO A 4 -17.07 -0.23 31.54
N GLY A 5 -17.06 -0.50 30.23
CA GLY A 5 -17.53 0.44 29.19
C GLY A 5 -16.46 1.01 28.25
N GLY A 6 -15.17 0.72 28.46
CA GLY A 6 -14.11 1.16 27.54
C GLY A 6 -13.96 2.68 27.45
N ASN A 7 -13.31 3.19 26.39
CA ASN A 7 -13.22 4.62 26.11
C ASN A 7 -14.27 4.99 25.04
N PRO A 8 -15.29 5.81 25.37
CA PRO A 8 -16.34 6.22 24.42
C PRO A 8 -15.81 6.93 23.17
N HIS A 9 -14.63 7.55 23.26
CA HIS A 9 -14.01 8.28 22.15
C HIS A 9 -13.28 7.39 21.15
N LEU A 10 -13.23 6.06 21.36
CA LEU A 10 -12.53 5.14 20.46
C LEU A 10 -13.00 5.25 19.01
N VAL A 11 -14.29 5.51 18.78
CA VAL A 11 -14.88 5.67 17.45
C VAL A 11 -14.29 6.85 16.68
N HIS A 12 -13.90 7.93 17.36
CA HIS A 12 -13.31 9.11 16.74
C HIS A 12 -11.81 8.96 16.41
N HIS A 13 -11.17 7.90 16.90
CA HIS A 13 -9.74 7.65 16.70
C HIS A 13 -9.48 6.37 15.90
N GLN A 14 -10.50 5.81 15.25
CA GLN A 14 -10.32 4.66 14.36
C GLN A 14 -9.64 5.10 13.07
N PHE A 15 -8.61 4.36 12.66
CA PHE A 15 -8.04 4.51 11.33
C PHE A 15 -9.03 3.96 10.30
N THR A 16 -9.60 4.83 9.47
CA THR A 16 -10.46 4.45 8.34
C THR A 16 -9.65 4.44 7.05
N THR A 17 -10.05 3.58 6.10
CA THR A 17 -9.44 3.53 4.78
C THR A 17 -10.50 3.14 3.75
N ASP A 18 -10.46 3.77 2.57
CA ASP A 18 -11.39 3.49 1.47
C ASP A 18 -10.88 2.37 0.53
N ARG A 19 -9.92 1.56 0.99
CA ARG A 19 -9.30 0.50 0.18
C ARG A 19 -10.22 -0.73 0.13
N ASP A 20 -10.34 -1.31 -1.07
CA ASP A 20 -11.09 -2.56 -1.28
C ASP A 20 -10.53 -3.73 -0.46
N GLU A 21 -9.20 -3.78 -0.31
CA GLU A 21 -8.49 -4.83 0.42
C GLU A 21 -7.47 -4.28 1.43
N PRO A 22 -7.32 -4.93 2.61
CA PRO A 22 -6.37 -4.51 3.63
C PRO A 22 -4.92 -4.86 3.25
N LEU A 23 -3.98 -3.96 3.59
CA LEU A 23 -2.55 -4.13 3.31
C LEU A 23 -1.84 -5.05 4.34
N ILE A 24 -2.22 -6.32 4.38
CA ILE A 24 -1.67 -7.30 5.36
C ILE A 24 -0.50 -8.13 4.81
N ALA A 25 -0.30 -8.17 3.49
CA ALA A 25 0.76 -8.94 2.86
C ALA A 25 2.12 -8.21 2.90
N LYS A 26 3.21 -8.97 3.03
CA LYS A 26 4.59 -8.44 3.05
C LYS A 26 5.33 -8.77 1.76
N LEU A 27 5.88 -7.74 1.12
CA LEU A 27 6.82 -7.86 0.01
C LEU A 27 8.25 -7.56 0.52
N SER A 28 9.21 -8.45 0.25
CA SER A 28 10.63 -8.23 0.54
C SER A 28 11.43 -8.30 -0.76
N LEU A 29 12.15 -7.24 -1.08
CA LEU A 29 12.91 -7.10 -2.31
C LEU A 29 14.26 -6.42 -2.03
N ARG A 30 15.32 -6.87 -2.70
CA ARG A 30 16.62 -6.22 -2.67
C ARG A 30 16.72 -5.21 -3.81
N VAL A 31 17.24 -4.04 -3.49
CA VAL A 31 17.39 -2.89 -4.40
C VAL A 31 18.78 -2.29 -4.22
N SER A 32 19.25 -1.49 -5.19
CA SER A 32 20.51 -0.78 -5.02
C SER A 32 20.42 0.24 -3.87
N PRO A 33 21.54 0.55 -3.17
CA PRO A 33 21.54 1.52 -2.07
C PRO A 33 21.03 2.90 -2.51
N SER A 34 21.46 3.39 -3.67
CA SER A 34 21.03 4.67 -4.23
C SER A 34 19.53 4.70 -4.52
N MET A 35 18.94 3.59 -4.97
CA MET A 35 17.49 3.53 -5.19
C MET A 35 16.72 3.55 -3.88
N LEU A 36 17.23 2.86 -2.84
CA LEU A 36 16.60 2.87 -1.52
C LEU A 36 16.59 4.28 -0.91
N GLU A 37 17.69 5.02 -1.04
CA GLU A 37 17.78 6.42 -0.59
C GLU A 37 16.76 7.29 -1.32
N GLN A 38 16.69 7.21 -2.65
CA GLN A 38 15.72 7.97 -3.45
C GLN A 38 14.27 7.67 -3.09
N ILE A 39 13.93 6.41 -2.79
CA ILE A 39 12.59 6.02 -2.33
C ILE A 39 12.32 6.64 -0.96
N ARG A 40 13.24 6.49 -0.01
CA ARG A 40 13.05 6.91 1.39
C ARG A 40 13.05 8.43 1.59
N CYS A 41 13.65 9.20 0.69
CA CYS A 41 13.60 10.66 0.73
C CYS A 41 12.21 11.24 0.46
N ARG A 42 11.23 10.43 0.02
CA ARG A 42 9.87 10.89 -0.26
C ARG A 42 8.96 10.70 0.95
N ASP A 43 8.11 11.69 1.19
CA ASP A 43 6.99 11.52 2.11
C ASP A 43 6.08 10.40 1.61
N ASN A 44 5.63 9.56 2.54
CA ASN A 44 4.76 8.42 2.26
C ASN A 44 5.28 7.49 1.14
N TRP A 45 6.59 7.21 1.17
CA TRP A 45 7.29 6.39 0.17
C TRP A 45 6.66 5.02 -0.08
N GLN A 46 5.95 4.45 0.90
CA GLN A 46 5.26 3.18 0.77
C GLN A 46 4.13 3.24 -0.27
N ASP A 47 3.36 4.33 -0.29
CA ASP A 47 2.31 4.53 -1.30
C ASP A 47 2.93 4.75 -2.67
N PHE A 48 4.03 5.50 -2.77
CA PHE A 48 4.77 5.63 -4.03
C PHE A 48 5.19 4.27 -4.60
N VAL A 49 5.76 3.38 -3.77
CA VAL A 49 6.18 2.05 -4.21
C VAL A 49 4.98 1.20 -4.60
N ARG A 50 3.88 1.24 -3.83
CA ARG A 50 2.64 0.53 -4.17
C ARG A 50 2.09 0.97 -5.52
N ASP A 51 2.03 2.28 -5.77
CA ASP A 51 1.52 2.84 -7.02
C ASP A 51 2.39 2.46 -8.23
N ALA A 52 3.72 2.47 -8.06
CA ALA A 52 4.64 2.06 -9.12
C ALA A 52 4.42 0.59 -9.51
N ILE A 53 4.26 -0.30 -8.52
CA ILE A 53 3.97 -1.72 -8.75
C ILE A 53 2.59 -1.88 -9.42
N ALA A 54 1.56 -1.19 -8.92
CA ALA A 54 0.21 -1.28 -9.46
C ALA A 54 0.15 -0.83 -10.93
N LYS A 55 0.81 0.28 -11.27
CA LYS A 55 0.91 0.76 -12.66
C LYS A 55 1.57 -0.27 -13.57
N SER A 56 2.71 -0.83 -13.15
CA SER A 56 3.41 -1.85 -13.93
C SER A 56 2.56 -3.10 -14.15
N LEU A 57 1.82 -3.56 -13.14
CA LEU A 57 0.90 -4.72 -13.28
C LEU A 57 -0.28 -4.42 -14.22
N ILE A 58 -0.82 -3.20 -14.19
CA ILE A 58 -1.90 -2.77 -15.10
C ILE A 58 -1.38 -2.73 -16.55
N GLU A 59 -0.20 -2.17 -16.76
CA GLU A 59 0.46 -2.11 -18.07
C GLU A 59 0.68 -3.53 -18.63
N GLU A 60 1.25 -4.43 -17.84
CA GLU A 60 1.46 -5.83 -18.24
C GLU A 60 0.13 -6.52 -18.61
N LYS A 61 -0.90 -6.36 -17.78
CA LYS A 61 -2.24 -6.91 -18.04
C LYS A 61 -2.88 -6.33 -19.31
N THR A 62 -2.56 -5.09 -19.65
CA THR A 62 -3.05 -4.43 -20.87
C THR A 62 -2.31 -4.96 -22.10
N LEU A 63 -1.00 -5.16 -21.99
CA LEU A 63 -0.15 -5.72 -23.06
C LEU A 63 -0.39 -7.21 -23.32
N LEU A 64 -0.91 -7.96 -22.35
CA LEU A 64 -1.32 -9.36 -22.52
C LEU A 64 -2.71 -9.53 -23.15
N LYS A 65 -3.44 -8.43 -23.40
CA LYS A 65 -4.80 -8.44 -23.96
C LYS A 65 -4.98 -8.09 -25.46
N PRO A 66 -3.97 -8.03 -26.35
CA PRO A 66 -4.25 -7.93 -27.79
C PRO A 66 -4.31 -9.34 -28.39
N SER A 67 -5.42 -10.05 -28.20
CA SER A 67 -5.98 -11.03 -29.15
C SER A 67 -7.19 -11.72 -28.52
N LYS A 68 -8.35 -11.09 -28.64
CA LYS A 68 -9.58 -11.84 -28.89
C LYS A 68 -10.12 -11.31 -30.20
N GLY A 69 -9.75 -12.02 -31.28
CA GLY A 69 -10.51 -11.99 -32.53
C GLY A 69 -11.86 -12.66 -32.36
#